data_AF-A0A4S4DI04-F1
#
_entry.id   AF-A0A4S4DI04-F1
#
_cell.length_a   1.000
_cell.length_b   1.000
_cell.length_c   1.000
_cell.angle_alpha   90.00
_cell.angle_beta   90.00
_cell.angle_gamma   90.00
#
_symmetry.space_group_name_H-M   'P 1'
#
loop_
_entity.id
_entity.type
_entity.pdbx_description
1 polymer ?
#
loop_
_entity_poly.entity_id
_entity_poly.type
_entity_poly.pdbx_seq_one_letter_code
_entity_poly.pdbx_strand_id
1 'polypeptide(L)'
;MKMDSEGKMGFGAYKTRTRGSWSCCFVFHCCKVIFTISNQNANIDYKSYQFDERDGTNRYVVLLIVISKTMPKPDLSLGNNLRTIRIPGDGRCLFRSVAHGAYLRSGKPSPSESLQKELADELRDKVADEFIKRRTDTEWFIEGDFDTYVTQMRQPHIWGGEPELLMSSHVLQVPITVFMCDKKSGRHKIVAEYGQEYGKENPIRVLYHGYGHYDALQTPSGAPLSKL
;
A
#
# COMPACT_ATOMS: atom_id res chain seq x y z
N MET A 1 4.84 -22.17 -12.22
CA MET A 1 6.27 -22.22 -12.62
C MET A 1 6.39 -21.82 -14.08
N LYS A 2 6.94 -20.65 -14.38
CA LYS A 2 7.72 -20.38 -15.60
C LYS A 2 8.88 -19.50 -15.14
N MET A 3 10.11 -19.98 -15.32
CA MET A 3 11.29 -19.12 -15.29
C MET A 3 11.39 -18.49 -16.68
N ASP A 4 11.70 -17.20 -16.76
CA ASP A 4 12.03 -16.59 -18.03
C ASP A 4 13.39 -17.11 -18.54
N SER A 5 13.62 -16.95 -19.84
CA SER A 5 14.85 -17.37 -20.52
C SER A 5 16.09 -16.57 -20.09
N GLU A 6 15.95 -15.61 -19.17
CA GLU A 6 17.03 -14.75 -18.68
C GLU A 6 17.42 -15.04 -17.21
N GLY A 7 16.68 -15.89 -16.49
CA GLY A 7 17.04 -16.31 -15.13
C GLY A 7 16.84 -15.23 -14.06
N LYS A 8 15.84 -14.35 -14.19
CA LYS A 8 15.61 -13.27 -13.21
C LYS A 8 14.76 -13.71 -12.02
N MET A 9 15.17 -13.25 -10.83
CA MET A 9 14.52 -13.50 -9.53
C MET A 9 13.24 -12.68 -9.38
N GLY A 10 12.10 -13.35 -9.14
CA GLY A 10 10.87 -12.71 -8.70
C GLY A 10 10.89 -12.44 -7.20
N PHE A 11 10.51 -11.24 -6.79
CA PHE A 11 10.28 -10.89 -5.39
C PHE A 11 8.91 -11.41 -4.94
N GLY A 12 8.71 -11.63 -3.65
CA GLY A 12 7.43 -12.04 -3.09
C GLY A 12 7.37 -11.66 -1.62
N ALA A 13 6.44 -10.79 -1.25
CA ALA A 13 6.20 -10.37 0.12
C ALA A 13 4.99 -11.11 0.69
N TYR A 14 5.14 -11.75 1.85
CA TYR A 14 4.05 -12.42 2.54
C TYR A 14 4.08 -12.07 4.04
N LYS A 15 2.89 -11.86 4.61
CA LYS A 15 2.69 -11.54 6.03
C LYS A 15 2.62 -12.86 6.82
N THR A 16 3.53 -13.07 7.78
CA THR A 16 3.40 -14.16 8.76
C THR A 16 3.32 -13.60 10.18
N ARG A 17 2.51 -14.24 11.03
CA ARG A 17 2.27 -13.81 12.42
C ARG A 17 3.00 -14.74 13.37
N THR A 18 4.03 -14.25 14.07
CA THR A 18 4.58 -14.92 15.24
C THR A 18 4.68 -13.93 16.41
N ARG A 19 4.14 -14.33 17.58
CA ARG A 19 4.29 -13.65 18.88
C ARG A 19 4.09 -12.13 18.89
N GLY A 20 3.06 -11.62 18.20
CA GLY A 20 2.59 -10.24 18.37
C GLY A 20 3.44 -9.15 17.72
N SER A 21 4.44 -9.51 16.90
CA SER A 21 5.18 -8.56 16.05
C SER A 21 4.75 -8.71 14.59
N TRP A 22 4.70 -7.60 13.85
CA TRP A 22 4.47 -7.60 12.41
C TRP A 22 5.84 -7.68 11.71
N SER A 23 6.04 -8.72 10.89
CA SER A 23 7.24 -8.87 10.08
C SER A 23 6.85 -8.97 8.60
N CYS A 24 7.57 -8.26 7.74
CA CYS A 24 7.51 -8.46 6.30
C CYS A 24 8.56 -9.52 5.94
N CYS A 25 8.13 -10.67 5.41
CA CYS A 25 9.04 -11.71 4.96
C CYS A 25 9.20 -11.64 3.44
N PHE A 26 10.45 -11.58 2.99
CA PHE A 26 10.81 -11.77 1.58
C PHE A 26 11.43 -13.17 1.42
N VAL A 27 10.89 -14.00 0.53
CA VAL A 27 11.52 -15.28 0.16
C VAL A 27 12.28 -15.11 -1.14
N PHE A 28 13.58 -15.39 -1.07
CA PHE A 28 14.44 -15.53 -2.23
C PHE A 28 14.58 -17.01 -2.58
N HIS A 29 14.29 -17.39 -3.83
CA HIS A 29 14.69 -18.68 -4.39
C HIS A 29 15.95 -18.45 -5.23
N CYS A 30 17.10 -18.97 -4.79
CA CYS A 30 18.34 -18.85 -5.54
C CYS A 30 19.11 -20.18 -5.59
N CYS A 31 19.65 -20.51 -6.77
CA CYS A 31 20.64 -21.57 -6.93
C CYS A 31 22.01 -21.04 -6.48
N LYS A 32 22.48 -21.54 -5.33
CA LYS A 32 23.88 -21.60 -4.87
C LYS A 32 24.78 -20.42 -5.31
N VAL A 33 24.52 -19.22 -4.81
CA VAL A 33 25.51 -18.12 -4.79
C VAL A 33 25.58 -17.61 -3.35
N ILE A 34 26.76 -17.72 -2.73
CA ILE A 34 27.02 -17.13 -1.42
C ILE A 34 27.01 -15.61 -1.61
N PHE A 35 25.91 -14.95 -1.23
CA PHE A 35 25.83 -13.50 -1.24
C PHE A 35 26.51 -12.93 0.01
N THR A 36 27.61 -12.20 -0.19
CA THR A 36 28.11 -11.25 0.80
C THR A 36 27.31 -9.96 0.63
N ILE A 37 26.29 -9.73 1.45
CA ILE A 37 25.56 -8.45 1.47
C ILE A 37 26.43 -7.43 2.23
N SER A 38 27.17 -6.60 1.50
CA SER A 38 27.87 -5.45 2.06
C SER A 38 26.85 -4.36 2.40
N ASN A 39 26.60 -4.15 3.70
CA ASN A 39 25.71 -3.11 4.20
C ASN A 39 26.31 -1.71 3.95
N GLN A 40 25.79 -0.98 2.95
CA GLN A 40 26.15 0.43 2.72
C GLN A 40 25.12 1.43 3.28
N ASN A 41 24.01 0.95 3.88
CA ASN A 41 22.95 1.79 4.41
C ASN A 41 22.77 1.57 5.92
N ALA A 42 23.31 2.50 6.72
CA ALA A 42 23.35 2.45 8.20
C ALA A 42 21.98 2.34 8.92
N ASN A 43 20.87 2.38 8.20
CA ASN A 43 19.51 2.29 8.74
C ASN A 43 18.86 0.90 8.63
N ILE A 44 19.51 -0.09 8.00
CA ILE A 44 19.00 -1.46 7.91
C ILE A 44 19.89 -2.37 8.74
N ASP A 45 19.30 -3.08 9.70
CA ASP A 45 19.97 -4.07 10.54
C ASP A 45 19.32 -5.44 10.35
N TYR A 46 20.11 -6.44 9.98
CA TYR A 46 19.64 -7.80 9.66
C TYR A 46 19.96 -8.71 10.84
N LYS A 47 18.94 -9.27 11.51
CA LYS A 47 19.15 -9.97 12.79
C LYS A 47 19.33 -11.49 12.72
N SER A 48 18.94 -12.19 11.64
CA SER A 48 19.27 -13.61 11.51
C SER A 48 18.99 -14.16 10.12
N TYR A 49 19.81 -15.14 9.73
CA TYR A 49 19.62 -15.98 8.56
C TYR A 49 19.31 -17.41 9.04
N GLN A 50 18.31 -18.05 8.46
CA GLN A 50 18.04 -19.48 8.64
C GLN A 50 17.93 -20.12 7.27
N PHE A 51 18.66 -21.22 7.06
CA PHE A 51 18.62 -22.04 5.85
C PHE A 51 17.77 -23.27 6.17
N ASP A 52 16.77 -23.59 5.35
CA ASP A 52 15.99 -24.83 5.46
C ASP A 52 16.26 -25.69 4.21
N GLU A 53 16.79 -26.90 4.40
CA GLU A 53 17.03 -27.90 3.35
C GLU A 53 15.80 -28.80 3.25
N ARG A 54 14.79 -28.33 2.53
CA ARG A 54 13.70 -29.15 2.02
C ARG A 54 13.67 -28.81 0.54
N ASP A 55 14.23 -29.63 -0.34
CA ASP A 55 13.43 -30.62 -1.06
C ASP A 55 14.34 -31.52 -1.94
N GLY A 56 15.57 -31.83 -1.50
CA GLY A 56 16.50 -32.67 -2.27
C GLY A 56 16.97 -32.09 -3.61
N THR A 57 16.55 -30.86 -3.94
CA THR A 57 17.11 -30.05 -5.01
C THR A 57 17.99 -28.97 -4.38
N ASN A 58 19.11 -28.64 -5.03
CA ASN A 58 20.16 -27.69 -4.58
C ASN A 58 19.66 -26.22 -4.49
N ARG A 59 18.47 -25.99 -3.90
CA ARG A 59 17.78 -24.71 -3.78
C ARG A 59 17.75 -24.31 -2.31
N TYR A 60 18.30 -23.15 -2.01
CA TYR A 60 18.25 -22.57 -0.67
C TYR A 60 17.17 -21.50 -0.62
N VAL A 61 16.28 -21.59 0.35
CA VAL A 61 15.30 -20.56 0.66
C VAL A 61 15.97 -19.60 1.65
N VAL A 62 16.32 -18.39 1.21
CA VAL A 62 16.87 -17.37 2.10
C VAL A 62 15.71 -16.52 2.62
N LEU A 63 15.37 -16.70 3.90
CA LEU A 63 14.42 -15.85 4.60
C LEU A 63 15.15 -14.61 5.14
N LEU A 64 15.05 -13.50 4.42
CA LEU A 64 15.57 -12.21 4.86
C LEU A 64 14.46 -11.50 5.64
N ILE A 65 14.55 -11.53 6.97
CA ILE A 65 13.65 -10.76 7.84
C ILE A 65 14.20 -9.33 7.90
N VAL A 66 13.63 -8.44 7.09
CA VAL A 66 13.89 -7.01 7.21
C VAL A 66 13.05 -6.49 8.37
N ILE A 67 13.67 -6.36 9.54
CA ILE A 67 13.07 -5.65 10.67
C ILE A 67 13.45 -4.18 10.49
N SER A 68 12.61 -3.37 9.83
CA SER A 68 12.84 -1.93 9.83
C SER A 68 12.89 -1.46 11.28
N LYS A 69 14.00 -0.83 11.71
CA LYS A 69 14.12 -0.23 13.03
C LYS A 69 12.92 0.69 13.24
N THR A 70 12.07 0.33 14.21
CA THR A 70 10.97 1.10 14.79
C THR A 70 10.26 2.04 13.81
N MET A 71 9.05 1.65 13.36
CA MET A 71 8.11 2.62 12.82
C MET A 71 8.07 3.82 13.78
N PRO A 72 8.26 5.07 13.30
CA PRO A 72 8.04 6.23 14.15
C PRO A 72 6.64 6.06 14.74
N LYS A 73 6.52 6.23 16.07
CA LYS A 73 5.21 6.18 16.71
C LYS A 73 4.31 7.14 15.93
N PRO A 74 3.15 6.70 15.42
CA PRO A 74 2.25 7.59 14.71
C PRO A 74 1.98 8.76 15.65
N ASP A 75 2.12 9.98 15.14
CA ASP A 75 1.82 11.16 15.92
C ASP A 75 0.38 11.05 16.43
N LEU A 76 0.28 10.79 17.74
CA LEU A 76 -0.97 10.54 18.46
C LEU A 76 -1.86 11.80 18.52
N SER A 77 -1.37 12.94 18.01
CA SER A 77 -2.09 14.22 17.94
C SER A 77 -3.22 14.25 16.90
N LEU A 78 -3.15 13.49 15.81
CA LEU A 78 -4.16 13.51 14.75
C LEU A 78 -5.43 12.69 15.09
N GLY A 79 -5.32 11.80 16.07
CA GLY A 79 -6.30 10.74 16.34
C GLY A 79 -7.66 11.20 16.87
N ASN A 80 -7.82 12.46 17.26
CA ASN A 80 -9.03 12.90 17.98
C ASN A 80 -9.98 13.77 17.16
N ASN A 81 -9.64 14.15 15.92
CA ASN A 81 -10.45 15.09 15.15
C ASN A 81 -10.74 14.67 13.70
N LEU A 82 -10.36 13.47 13.23
CA LEU A 82 -10.66 13.07 11.85
C LEU A 82 -12.16 12.81 11.66
N ARG A 83 -12.78 13.52 10.72
CA ARG A 83 -14.17 13.32 10.31
C ARG A 83 -14.23 12.23 9.24
N THR A 84 -15.03 11.20 9.48
CA THR A 84 -15.32 10.17 8.48
C THR A 84 -16.40 10.66 7.52
N ILE A 85 -16.14 10.52 6.22
CA ILE A 85 -17.09 10.75 5.13
C ILE A 85 -17.48 9.37 4.59
N ARG A 86 -18.76 9.05 4.66
CA ARG A 86 -19.30 7.77 4.20
C ARG A 86 -19.28 7.69 2.68
N ILE A 87 -18.79 6.57 2.16
CA ILE A 87 -18.62 6.29 0.75
C ILE A 87 -19.57 5.15 0.35
N PRO A 88 -20.30 5.25 -0.77
CA PRO A 88 -21.13 4.15 -1.26
C PRO A 88 -20.34 2.85 -1.55
N GLY A 89 -20.96 1.70 -1.27
CA GLY A 89 -20.40 0.37 -1.46
C GLY A 89 -20.73 -0.26 -2.82
N ASP A 90 -20.42 0.42 -3.93
CA ASP A 90 -20.76 0.02 -5.31
C ASP A 90 -19.57 -0.60 -6.08
N GLY A 91 -18.53 -1.04 -5.36
CA GLY A 91 -17.26 -1.52 -5.94
C GLY A 91 -16.24 -0.41 -6.22
N ARG A 92 -16.62 0.88 -6.12
CA ARG A 92 -15.70 2.02 -6.31
C ARG A 92 -15.13 2.57 -5.01
N CYS A 93 -15.48 1.98 -3.85
CA CYS A 93 -15.26 2.63 -2.56
C CYS A 93 -13.81 3.09 -2.32
N LEU A 94 -12.80 2.29 -2.73
CA LEU A 94 -11.39 2.69 -2.65
C LEU A 94 -11.09 3.94 -3.47
N PHE A 95 -11.34 3.88 -4.78
CA PHE A 95 -11.08 4.98 -5.71
C PHE A 95 -11.89 6.23 -5.35
N ARG A 96 -13.15 6.05 -4.93
CA ARG A 96 -14.03 7.13 -4.49
C ARG A 96 -13.50 7.79 -3.22
N SER A 97 -13.00 7.02 -2.26
CA SER A 97 -12.39 7.55 -1.03
C SER A 97 -11.13 8.37 -1.34
N VAL A 98 -10.24 7.84 -2.18
CA VAL A 98 -8.99 8.51 -2.58
C VAL A 98 -9.28 9.78 -3.38
N ALA A 99 -10.14 9.69 -4.40
CA ALA A 99 -10.51 10.82 -5.24
C ALA A 99 -11.22 11.92 -4.45
N HIS A 100 -12.08 11.56 -3.49
CA HIS A 100 -12.72 12.52 -2.57
C HIS A 100 -11.67 13.28 -1.75
N GLY A 101 -10.70 12.57 -1.15
CA GLY A 101 -9.60 13.17 -0.41
C GLY A 101 -8.74 14.10 -1.29
N ALA A 102 -8.42 13.69 -2.52
CA ALA A 102 -7.69 14.51 -3.49
C ALA A 102 -8.47 15.79 -3.85
N TYR A 103 -9.79 15.68 -4.05
CA TYR A 103 -10.68 16.78 -4.38
C TYR A 103 -10.73 17.81 -3.26
N LEU A 104 -10.94 17.38 -2.01
CA LEU A 104 -10.92 18.26 -0.84
C LEU A 104 -9.56 18.92 -0.63
N ARG A 105 -8.47 18.16 -0.84
CA ARG A 105 -7.10 18.69 -0.73
C ARG A 105 -6.84 19.84 -1.71
N SER A 106 -7.51 19.84 -2.86
CA SER A 106 -7.43 20.95 -3.84
C SER A 106 -8.21 22.21 -3.43
N GLY A 107 -8.77 22.25 -2.21
CA GLY A 107 -9.55 23.39 -1.70
C GLY A 107 -10.98 23.44 -2.22
N LYS A 108 -11.44 22.38 -2.90
CA LYS A 108 -12.80 22.30 -3.45
C LYS A 108 -13.80 21.80 -2.38
N PRO A 109 -15.08 22.18 -2.49
CA PRO A 109 -16.12 21.66 -1.60
C PRO A 109 -16.29 20.14 -1.78
N SER A 110 -16.96 19.48 -0.84
CA SER A 110 -17.26 18.05 -0.97
C SER A 110 -18.01 17.77 -2.28
N PRO A 111 -17.52 16.85 -3.13
CA PRO A 111 -18.16 16.53 -4.40
C PRO A 111 -19.51 15.82 -4.20
N SER A 112 -20.44 16.01 -5.13
CA SER A 112 -21.71 15.25 -5.18
C SER A 112 -21.46 13.76 -5.43
N GLU A 113 -22.43 12.90 -5.16
CA GLU A 113 -22.26 11.46 -5.41
C GLU A 113 -22.00 11.12 -6.89
N SER A 114 -22.61 11.88 -7.82
CA SER A 114 -22.37 11.74 -9.26
C SER A 114 -20.94 12.10 -9.62
N LEU A 115 -20.46 13.25 -9.16
CA LEU A 115 -19.08 13.69 -9.42
C LEU A 115 -18.06 12.76 -8.76
N GLN A 116 -18.34 12.28 -7.55
CA GLN A 116 -17.52 11.27 -6.89
C GLN A 116 -17.38 9.98 -7.73
N LYS A 117 -18.45 9.59 -8.44
CA LYS A 117 -18.43 8.41 -9.33
C LYS A 117 -17.51 8.66 -10.53
N GLU A 118 -17.67 9.80 -11.17
CA GLU A 118 -16.84 10.21 -12.32
C GLU A 118 -15.36 10.28 -11.94
N LEU A 119 -15.03 10.95 -10.84
CA LEU A 119 -13.66 11.06 -10.34
C LEU A 119 -13.05 9.69 -9.95
N ALA A 120 -13.87 8.79 -9.42
CA ALA A 120 -13.42 7.44 -9.07
C ALA A 120 -13.10 6.60 -10.32
N ASP A 121 -13.94 6.68 -11.35
CA ASP A 121 -13.74 5.96 -12.61
C ASP A 121 -12.54 6.55 -13.38
N GLU A 122 -12.38 7.89 -13.38
CA GLU A 122 -11.19 8.54 -13.97
C GLU A 122 -9.89 8.14 -13.25
N LEU A 123 -9.88 8.14 -11.91
CA LEU A 123 -8.70 7.72 -11.15
C LEU A 123 -8.37 6.25 -11.40
N ARG A 124 -9.38 5.39 -11.48
CA ARG A 124 -9.23 3.96 -11.77
C ARG A 124 -8.55 3.73 -13.12
N ASP A 125 -8.97 4.45 -14.16
CA ASP A 125 -8.34 4.34 -15.47
C ASP A 125 -6.87 4.77 -15.46
N LYS A 126 -6.56 5.86 -14.77
CA LYS A 126 -5.17 6.34 -14.60
C LYS A 126 -4.31 5.36 -13.79
N VAL A 127 -4.89 4.71 -12.79
CA VAL A 127 -4.21 3.68 -12.00
C VAL A 127 -3.87 2.46 -12.86
N ALA A 128 -4.80 2.03 -13.71
CA ALA A 128 -4.54 0.96 -14.68
C ALA A 128 -3.43 1.34 -15.67
N ASP A 129 -3.38 2.59 -16.14
CA ASP A 129 -2.28 3.09 -16.98
C ASP A 129 -0.94 3.11 -16.22
N GLU A 130 -0.94 3.53 -14.96
CA GLU A 130 0.28 3.60 -14.15
C GLU A 130 0.84 2.20 -13.85
N PHE A 131 -0.01 1.17 -13.69
CA PHE A 131 0.44 -0.23 -13.65
C PHE A 131 1.21 -0.61 -14.90
N ILE A 132 0.66 -0.34 -16.09
CA ILE A 132 1.32 -0.67 -17.37
C ILE A 132 2.67 0.04 -17.47
N LYS A 133 2.70 1.35 -17.15
CA LYS A 133 3.92 2.15 -17.16
C LYS A 133 5.00 1.62 -16.21
N ARG A 134 4.60 1.03 -15.08
CA ARG A 134 5.48 0.48 -14.05
C ARG A 134 5.48 -1.04 -14.02
N ARG A 135 5.18 -1.71 -15.14
CA ARG A 135 5.03 -3.17 -15.18
C ARG A 135 6.22 -3.91 -14.57
N THR A 136 7.44 -3.48 -14.90
CA THR A 136 8.68 -4.09 -14.38
C THR A 136 8.76 -4.09 -12.85
N ASP A 137 8.19 -3.07 -12.19
CA ASP A 137 8.23 -2.93 -10.74
C ASP A 137 7.01 -3.57 -10.06
N THR A 138 5.93 -3.79 -10.80
CA THR A 138 4.61 -4.13 -10.24
C THR A 138 4.13 -5.55 -10.52
N GLU A 139 4.48 -6.12 -11.68
CA GLU A 139 3.93 -7.39 -12.16
C GLU A 139 4.16 -8.55 -11.18
N TRP A 140 5.31 -8.58 -10.50
CA TRP A 140 5.67 -9.68 -9.60
C TRP A 140 4.78 -9.80 -8.36
N PHE A 141 4.12 -8.71 -7.92
CA PHE A 141 3.23 -8.73 -6.77
C PHE A 141 1.74 -8.70 -7.14
N ILE A 142 1.42 -8.67 -8.43
CA ILE A 142 0.05 -8.83 -8.90
C ILE A 142 -0.30 -10.32 -8.90
N GLU A 143 -1.44 -10.65 -8.30
CA GLU A 143 -1.95 -12.02 -8.30
C GLU A 143 -2.59 -12.37 -9.65
N GLY A 144 -2.09 -13.43 -10.29
CA GLY A 144 -2.63 -13.93 -11.56
C GLY A 144 -1.91 -13.37 -12.78
N ASP A 145 -2.64 -13.29 -13.89
CA ASP A 145 -2.13 -12.72 -15.15
C ASP A 145 -2.23 -11.20 -15.12
N PHE A 146 -1.10 -10.51 -15.34
CA PHE A 146 -1.01 -9.06 -15.21
C PHE A 146 -1.95 -8.32 -16.17
N ASP A 147 -1.96 -8.72 -17.43
CA ASP A 147 -2.74 -8.05 -18.47
C ASP A 147 -4.25 -8.23 -18.22
N THR A 148 -4.65 -9.41 -17.75
CA THR A 148 -6.01 -9.69 -17.28
C THR A 148 -6.37 -8.85 -16.07
N TYR A 149 -5.48 -8.77 -15.07
CA TYR A 149 -5.68 -7.96 -13.87
C TYR A 149 -5.90 -6.49 -14.20
N VAL A 150 -5.02 -5.89 -15.02
CA VAL A 150 -5.14 -4.48 -15.42
C VAL A 150 -6.43 -4.24 -16.22
N THR A 151 -6.78 -5.16 -17.13
CA THR A 151 -8.03 -5.08 -17.91
C THR A 151 -9.25 -5.12 -17.00
N GLN A 152 -9.25 -6.01 -16.00
CA GLN A 152 -10.34 -6.12 -15.03
C GLN A 152 -10.38 -4.90 -14.10
N MET A 153 -9.24 -4.34 -13.69
CA MET A 153 -9.20 -3.21 -12.76
C MET A 153 -9.96 -1.99 -13.28
N ARG A 154 -10.00 -1.80 -14.60
CA ARG A 154 -10.81 -0.75 -15.26
C ARG A 154 -12.31 -0.91 -15.07
N GLN A 155 -12.78 -2.13 -14.78
CA GLN A 155 -14.20 -2.40 -14.63
C GLN A 155 -14.72 -1.87 -13.29
N PRO A 156 -15.74 -1.00 -13.26
CA PRO A 156 -16.03 -0.23 -12.05
C PRO A 156 -16.53 -1.01 -10.82
N HIS A 157 -16.94 -2.27 -11.00
CA HIS A 157 -17.40 -3.16 -9.94
C HIS A 157 -16.25 -3.95 -9.31
N ILE A 158 -15.05 -3.92 -9.90
CA ILE A 158 -13.86 -4.58 -9.35
C ILE A 158 -13.32 -3.74 -8.20
N TRP A 159 -13.04 -4.42 -7.09
CA TRP A 159 -12.55 -3.80 -5.86
C TRP A 159 -11.04 -3.58 -5.96
N GLY A 160 -10.57 -2.43 -5.47
CA GLY A 160 -9.15 -2.16 -5.30
C GLY A 160 -8.64 -2.57 -3.92
N GLY A 161 -7.31 -2.62 -3.79
CA GLY A 161 -6.61 -2.89 -2.53
C GLY A 161 -5.29 -2.13 -2.39
N GLU A 162 -4.30 -2.78 -1.76
CA GLU A 162 -2.96 -2.20 -1.55
C GLU A 162 -2.25 -1.82 -2.88
N PRO A 163 -2.27 -2.64 -3.95
CA PRO A 163 -1.68 -2.27 -5.25
C PRO A 163 -2.24 -0.96 -5.82
N GLU A 164 -3.57 -0.81 -5.80
CA GLU A 164 -4.26 0.39 -6.31
C GLU A 164 -3.92 1.63 -5.48
N LEU A 165 -3.76 1.50 -4.16
CA LEU A 165 -3.36 2.61 -3.30
C LEU A 165 -1.94 3.09 -3.61
N LEU A 166 -1.01 2.16 -3.83
CA LEU A 166 0.35 2.50 -4.25
C LEU A 166 0.33 3.24 -5.59
N MET A 167 -0.35 2.69 -6.60
CA MET A 167 -0.43 3.35 -7.91
C MET A 167 -1.16 4.69 -7.85
N SER A 168 -2.22 4.80 -7.04
CA SER A 168 -2.93 6.07 -6.82
C SER A 168 -2.01 7.15 -6.27
N SER A 169 -1.07 6.79 -5.38
CA SER A 169 -0.09 7.73 -4.85
C SER A 169 0.86 8.27 -5.94
N HIS A 170 1.25 7.42 -6.91
CA HIS A 170 2.05 7.84 -8.06
C HIS A 170 1.27 8.69 -9.05
N VAL A 171 0.01 8.31 -9.35
CA VAL A 171 -0.87 9.06 -10.26
C VAL A 171 -1.14 10.46 -9.72
N LEU A 172 -1.43 10.58 -8.42
CA LEU A 172 -1.75 11.86 -7.80
C LEU A 172 -0.52 12.64 -7.35
N GLN A 173 0.64 11.98 -7.24
CA GLN A 173 1.87 12.51 -6.64
C GLN A 173 1.65 13.06 -5.23
N VAL A 174 0.98 12.28 -4.38
CA VAL A 174 0.61 12.65 -3.01
C VAL A 174 0.71 11.43 -2.10
N PRO A 175 1.20 11.58 -0.86
CA PRO A 175 1.18 10.50 0.12
C PRO A 175 -0.26 10.09 0.49
N ILE A 176 -0.47 8.79 0.68
CA ILE A 176 -1.75 8.21 1.12
C ILE A 176 -1.54 7.50 2.44
N THR A 177 -2.34 7.85 3.46
CA THR A 177 -2.34 7.21 4.78
C THR A 177 -3.63 6.42 4.96
N VAL A 178 -3.50 5.12 5.22
CA VAL A 178 -4.61 4.22 5.49
C VAL A 178 -4.79 4.08 6.99
N PHE A 179 -5.98 4.40 7.46
CA PHE A 179 -6.39 4.22 8.85
C PHE A 179 -7.32 3.02 9.00
N MET A 180 -7.36 2.46 10.19
CA MET A 180 -8.36 1.48 10.62
C MET A 180 -8.85 1.88 12.01
N CYS A 181 -10.13 1.67 12.31
CA CYS A 181 -10.62 1.87 13.66
C CYS A 181 -10.17 0.70 14.57
N ASP A 182 -9.48 1.02 15.67
CA ASP A 182 -9.20 0.04 16.71
C ASP A 182 -10.45 -0.19 17.57
N LYS A 183 -11.02 -1.39 17.48
CA LYS A 183 -12.25 -1.77 18.21
C LYS A 183 -12.12 -1.63 19.73
N LYS A 184 -10.91 -1.68 20.29
CA LYS A 184 -10.68 -1.59 21.74
C LYS A 184 -10.67 -0.16 22.24
N SER A 185 -10.01 0.74 21.51
CA SER A 185 -9.86 2.14 21.91
C SER A 185 -10.85 3.08 21.23
N GLY A 186 -11.55 2.63 20.18
CA GLY A 186 -12.37 3.49 19.32
C GLY A 186 -11.57 4.50 18.49
N ARG A 187 -10.24 4.42 18.51
CA ARG A 187 -9.35 5.38 17.85
C ARG A 187 -8.92 4.89 16.47
N HIS A 188 -8.69 5.83 15.57
CA HIS A 188 -8.08 5.53 14.27
C HIS A 188 -6.58 5.25 14.45
N LYS A 189 -6.11 4.11 13.95
CA LYS A 189 -4.70 3.74 13.87
C LYS A 189 -4.25 3.72 12.41
N ILE A 190 -3.04 4.20 12.14
CA ILE A 190 -2.41 4.04 10.82
C ILE A 190 -2.04 2.57 10.64
N VAL A 191 -2.40 2.00 9.49
CA VAL A 191 -2.10 0.60 9.14
C VAL A 191 -1.23 0.46 7.90
N ALA A 192 -1.19 1.48 7.04
CA ALA A 192 -0.31 1.52 5.88
C ALA A 192 -0.10 2.97 5.42
N GLU A 193 1.03 3.22 4.77
CA GLU A 193 1.37 4.50 4.16
C GLU A 193 2.01 4.27 2.79
N TYR A 194 1.64 5.08 1.81
CA TYR A 194 2.12 5.00 0.42
C TYR A 194 2.55 6.38 -0.07
N GLY A 195 3.46 6.44 -1.04
CA GLY A 195 3.85 7.68 -1.69
C GLY A 195 4.60 8.68 -0.80
N GLN A 196 5.37 8.20 0.17
CA GLN A 196 6.13 9.06 1.10
C GLN A 196 7.22 9.87 0.38
N GLU A 197 7.64 9.44 -0.80
CA GLU A 197 8.52 10.17 -1.71
C GLU A 197 7.91 11.48 -2.25
N TYR A 198 6.57 11.61 -2.22
CA TYR A 198 5.86 12.82 -2.64
C TYR A 198 5.65 13.84 -1.51
N GLY A 199 6.24 13.58 -0.35
CA GLY A 199 6.18 14.45 0.83
C GLY A 199 5.45 13.79 2.01
N LYS A 200 5.37 14.53 3.12
CA LYS A 200 4.74 14.09 4.37
C LYS A 200 3.57 14.97 4.80
N GLU A 201 3.39 16.09 4.12
CA GLU A 201 2.39 17.08 4.47
C GLU A 201 1.06 16.78 3.79
N ASN A 202 -0.02 16.97 4.52
CA ASN A 202 -1.39 16.87 4.03
C ASN A 202 -1.68 15.62 3.15
N PRO A 203 -1.43 14.39 3.66
CA PRO A 203 -1.74 13.17 2.92
C PRO A 203 -3.22 13.01 2.66
N ILE A 204 -3.55 12.27 1.61
CA ILE A 204 -4.90 11.73 1.42
C ILE A 204 -5.11 10.65 2.48
N ARG A 205 -6.23 10.72 3.20
CA ARG A 205 -6.50 9.82 4.32
C ARG A 205 -7.74 9.00 4.02
N VAL A 206 -7.60 7.68 4.12
CA VAL A 206 -8.70 6.74 3.88
C VAL A 206 -8.90 5.87 5.12
N LEU A 207 -10.14 5.48 5.40
CA LEU A 207 -10.51 4.58 6.49
C LEU A 207 -10.87 3.22 5.93
N TYR A 208 -10.08 2.20 6.24
CA TYR A 208 -10.36 0.81 5.92
C TYR A 208 -11.11 0.11 7.05
N HIS A 209 -12.24 -0.52 6.73
CA HIS A 209 -13.10 -1.18 7.72
C HIS A 209 -12.76 -2.65 8.00
N GLY A 210 -11.79 -3.24 7.31
CA GLY A 210 -11.37 -4.63 7.54
C GLY A 210 -12.18 -5.70 6.80
N TYR A 211 -13.27 -5.32 6.12
CA TYR A 211 -14.10 -6.22 5.30
C TYR A 211 -14.13 -5.84 3.81
N GLY A 212 -13.14 -5.07 3.35
CA GLY A 212 -13.04 -4.65 1.93
C GLY A 212 -13.67 -3.29 1.60
N HIS A 213 -14.14 -2.54 2.60
CA HIS A 213 -14.73 -1.22 2.39
C HIS A 213 -13.82 -0.08 2.85
N TYR A 214 -13.85 1.02 2.10
CA TYR A 214 -13.11 2.25 2.35
C TYR A 214 -14.03 3.45 2.45
N ASP A 215 -13.86 4.24 3.51
CA ASP A 215 -14.43 5.57 3.67
C ASP A 215 -13.33 6.64 3.52
N ALA A 216 -13.69 7.90 3.28
CA ALA A 216 -12.73 9.01 3.27
C ALA A 216 -12.58 9.61 4.67
N LEU A 217 -11.37 10.08 5.01
CA LEU A 217 -11.10 10.78 6.26
C LEU A 217 -10.67 12.22 5.97
N GLN A 218 -11.32 13.16 6.65
CA GLN A 218 -11.04 14.59 6.52
C GLN A 218 -10.52 15.13 7.85
N THR A 219 -9.44 15.91 7.78
CA THR A 219 -9.04 16.79 8.89
C THR A 219 -9.97 18.00 8.94
N PRO A 220 -10.56 18.36 10.09
CA PRO A 220 -11.35 19.56 10.22
C PRO A 220 -10.48 20.76 9.84
N SER A 221 -10.98 21.55 8.90
CA SER A 221 -10.26 22.67 8.31
C SER A 221 -9.86 23.64 9.42
N GLY A 222 -8.56 23.83 9.68
CA GLY A 222 -8.08 24.86 10.61
C GLY A 222 -6.83 24.59 11.44
N ALA A 223 -6.21 23.40 11.40
CA ALA A 223 -4.90 23.21 12.05
C ALA A 223 -3.78 23.33 11.01
N PRO A 224 -2.96 24.40 11.04
CA PRO A 224 -1.66 24.36 10.38
C PRO A 224 -0.89 23.20 11.01
N LEU A 225 -0.29 22.31 10.20
CA LEU A 225 0.77 21.45 10.72
C LEU A 225 1.88 22.40 11.18
N SER A 226 2.00 22.60 12.49
CA SER A 226 3.10 23.36 13.06
C SER A 226 4.39 22.63 12.71
N LYS A 227 5.26 23.30 11.94
CA LYS A 227 6.66 22.91 11.77
C LYS A 227 7.27 22.76 13.16
N LEU A 228 7.80 21.57 13.46
CA LEU A 228 8.74 21.33 14.55
C LEU A 228 10.07 20.91 13.93
#